data_AF-A0A8T6SPZ4-F1
#
_entry.id   AF-A0A8T6SPZ4-F1
#
_cell.length_a   1.000
_cell.length_b   1.000
_cell.length_c   1.000
_cell.angle_alpha   90.00
_cell.angle_beta   90.00
_cell.angle_gamma   90.00
#
_symmetry.space_group_name_H-M   'P 1'
#
loop_
_entity.id
_entity.type
_entity.pdbx_description
1 polymer ?
#
loop_
_entity_poly.entity_id
_entity_poly.type
_entity_poly.pdbx_seq_one_letter_code
_entity_poly.pdbx_strand_id
1 'polypeptide(L)'
;MSRTYELPDDEKAALKYNLVYFTSVRKDHPELFGESSWDRSFWRRLNTGEKSLKSKGILDRDRNPTDKAYEVLSTEALKEMLKELRGETMKLEAKRAELKAKCETLEKLEKYKLISEIANKFTSLGIDENWIAVLVSTNLIEQAMKKKLEDLGSPFKGRKFGELVKTLGDALKQKEDRKLKSLIRPNELYDVRSNFVHAGYKENFSHDEAQAIFVF
;
A
#
# COMPACT_ATOMS: atom_id res chain seq x y z
N MET A 1 -16.23 -26.92 -48.88
CA MET A 1 -16.48 -25.47 -48.74
C MET A 1 -17.17 -25.23 -47.41
N SER A 2 -16.41 -24.86 -46.37
CA SER A 2 -16.98 -24.52 -45.06
C SER A 2 -17.65 -23.17 -45.18
N ARG A 3 -18.98 -23.10 -45.02
CA ARG A 3 -19.68 -21.82 -44.88
C ARG A 3 -19.20 -21.22 -43.56
N THR A 4 -18.40 -20.17 -43.61
CA THR A 4 -18.08 -19.34 -42.45
C THR A 4 -19.39 -18.81 -41.89
N TYR A 5 -19.84 -19.41 -40.79
CA TYR A 5 -21.03 -18.98 -40.08
C TYR A 5 -20.68 -17.69 -39.34
N GLU A 6 -21.06 -16.55 -39.89
CA GLU A 6 -20.73 -15.27 -39.27
C GLU A 6 -21.69 -14.98 -38.11
N LEU A 7 -21.15 -14.95 -36.90
CA LEU A 7 -21.91 -14.64 -35.69
C LEU A 7 -22.35 -13.15 -35.70
N PRO A 8 -23.58 -12.84 -35.29
CA PRO A 8 -24.00 -11.47 -34.97
C PRO A 8 -23.10 -10.83 -33.90
N ASP A 9 -23.00 -9.50 -33.88
CA ASP A 9 -22.09 -8.77 -32.97
C ASP A 9 -22.33 -9.07 -31.49
N ASP A 10 -23.59 -9.26 -31.08
CA ASP A 10 -23.94 -9.63 -29.71
C ASP A 10 -23.48 -11.04 -29.35
N GLU A 11 -23.53 -11.97 -30.31
CA GLU A 11 -23.00 -13.33 -30.15
C GLU A 11 -21.47 -13.34 -30.16
N LYS A 12 -20.83 -12.53 -31.02
CA LYS A 12 -19.37 -12.33 -31.02
C LYS A 12 -18.89 -11.80 -29.67
N ALA A 13 -19.55 -10.76 -29.15
CA ALA A 13 -19.22 -10.18 -27.84
C ALA A 13 -19.46 -11.17 -26.69
N ALA A 14 -20.57 -11.90 -26.71
CA ALA A 14 -20.88 -12.90 -25.68
C ALA A 14 -19.92 -14.08 -25.71
N LEU A 15 -19.54 -14.56 -26.90
CA LEU A 15 -18.60 -15.65 -27.07
C LEU A 15 -17.21 -15.25 -26.58
N LYS A 16 -16.72 -14.07 -27.00
CA LYS A 16 -15.45 -13.51 -26.54
C LYS A 16 -15.41 -13.38 -25.02
N TYR A 17 -16.47 -12.86 -24.40
CA TYR A 17 -16.56 -12.73 -22.95
C TYR A 17 -16.47 -14.09 -22.23
N ASN A 18 -17.21 -15.10 -22.68
CA ASN A 18 -17.22 -16.42 -22.03
C ASN A 18 -15.99 -17.29 -22.38
N LEU A 19 -15.20 -16.92 -23.40
CA LEU A 19 -13.91 -17.56 -23.68
C LEU A 19 -12.77 -16.99 -22.83
N VAL A 20 -12.80 -15.69 -22.57
CA VAL A 20 -11.75 -14.98 -21.82
C VAL A 20 -12.00 -15.11 -20.32
N TYR A 21 -13.26 -15.07 -19.87
CA TYR A 21 -13.61 -15.05 -18.46
C TYR A 21 -14.32 -16.31 -18.00
N PHE A 22 -13.82 -16.88 -16.90
CA PHE A 22 -14.49 -17.98 -16.22
C PHE A 22 -15.83 -17.52 -15.65
N THR A 23 -16.83 -18.38 -15.75
CA THR A 23 -18.18 -18.12 -15.25
C THR A 23 -18.25 -17.87 -13.75
N SER A 24 -17.30 -18.42 -12.99
CA SER A 24 -17.19 -18.29 -11.54
C SER A 24 -16.83 -16.87 -11.07
N VAL A 25 -16.14 -16.08 -11.88
CA VAL A 25 -15.60 -14.75 -11.50
C VAL A 25 -16.36 -13.59 -12.13
N ARG A 26 -17.47 -13.88 -12.81
CA ARG A 26 -18.30 -12.90 -13.54
C ARG A 26 -18.86 -11.76 -12.69
N LYS A 27 -19.07 -11.98 -11.39
CA LYS A 27 -19.54 -10.95 -10.46
C LYS A 27 -18.43 -9.99 -10.01
N ASP A 28 -17.17 -10.38 -10.21
CA ASP A 28 -16.00 -9.75 -9.59
C ASP A 28 -15.05 -9.14 -10.63
N HIS A 29 -15.48 -8.94 -11.88
CA HIS A 29 -14.67 -8.31 -12.95
C HIS A 29 -15.09 -6.85 -13.23
N PRO A 30 -14.53 -5.84 -12.53
CA PRO A 30 -14.81 -4.43 -12.79
C PRO A 30 -13.83 -3.69 -13.72
N GLU A 31 -12.67 -4.24 -14.11
CA GLU A 31 -11.57 -3.37 -14.62
C GLU A 31 -11.08 -3.57 -16.06
N LEU A 32 -11.58 -4.55 -16.82
CA LEU A 32 -10.89 -4.95 -18.07
C LEU A 32 -11.26 -4.14 -19.32
N PHE A 33 -12.24 -3.22 -19.24
CA PHE A 33 -12.64 -2.37 -20.38
C PHE A 33 -12.62 -0.85 -20.11
N GLY A 34 -11.94 -0.42 -19.05
CA GLY A 34 -11.78 1.01 -18.72
C GLY A 34 -12.94 1.58 -17.91
N GLU A 35 -12.65 2.70 -17.25
CA GLU A 35 -13.53 3.42 -16.33
C GLU A 35 -14.92 3.71 -16.94
N SER A 36 -15.92 2.92 -16.58
CA SER A 36 -17.31 3.38 -16.40
C SER A 36 -18.19 2.21 -15.98
N SER A 37 -19.14 2.50 -15.11
CA SER A 37 -20.31 1.67 -14.82
C SER A 37 -20.81 0.92 -16.06
N TRP A 38 -20.82 -0.41 -16.01
CA TRP A 38 -21.46 -1.25 -17.02
C TRP A 38 -22.87 -0.74 -17.32
N ASP A 39 -23.12 -0.24 -18.53
CA ASP A 39 -24.47 0.17 -18.93
C ASP A 39 -25.39 -1.07 -18.97
N ARG A 40 -26.65 -0.90 -18.55
CA ARG A 40 -27.71 -1.92 -18.70
C ARG A 40 -27.79 -2.45 -20.12
N SER A 41 -27.40 -1.66 -21.11
CA SER A 41 -27.30 -2.05 -22.52
C SER A 41 -26.31 -3.19 -22.76
N PHE A 42 -25.11 -3.16 -22.14
CA PHE A 42 -24.11 -4.21 -22.30
C PHE A 42 -24.60 -5.55 -21.74
N TRP A 43 -25.11 -5.57 -20.50
CA TRP A 43 -25.62 -6.80 -19.89
C TRP A 43 -26.80 -7.39 -20.65
N ARG A 44 -27.65 -6.53 -21.22
CA ARG A 44 -28.74 -6.97 -22.09
C ARG A 44 -28.20 -7.65 -23.34
N ARG A 45 -27.24 -7.03 -24.04
CA ARG A 45 -26.61 -7.59 -25.24
C ARG A 45 -25.89 -8.91 -24.94
N LEU A 46 -25.11 -8.96 -23.86
CA LEU A 46 -24.42 -10.16 -23.40
C LEU A 46 -25.40 -11.30 -23.09
N ASN A 47 -26.48 -11.04 -22.36
CA ASN A 47 -27.48 -12.05 -22.04
C ASN A 47 -28.25 -12.54 -23.28
N THR A 48 -28.55 -11.65 -24.24
CA THR A 48 -29.20 -12.02 -25.50
C THR A 48 -28.27 -12.89 -26.36
N GLY A 49 -27.01 -12.48 -26.50
CA GLY A 49 -25.98 -13.27 -27.19
C GLY A 49 -25.79 -14.64 -26.56
N GLU A 50 -25.67 -14.73 -25.24
CA GLU A 50 -25.53 -16.00 -24.52
C GLU A 50 -26.71 -16.95 -24.74
N LYS A 51 -27.94 -16.45 -24.66
CA LYS A 51 -29.14 -17.27 -24.91
C LYS A 51 -29.10 -17.86 -26.33
N SER A 52 -28.72 -17.05 -27.31
CA SER A 52 -28.58 -17.49 -28.69
C SER A 52 -27.46 -18.55 -28.82
N LEU A 53 -26.27 -18.29 -28.28
CA LEU A 53 -25.15 -19.22 -28.32
C LEU A 53 -25.44 -20.56 -27.64
N LYS A 54 -26.18 -20.55 -26.52
CA LYS A 54 -26.66 -21.77 -25.85
C LYS A 54 -27.63 -22.55 -26.74
N SER A 55 -28.56 -21.87 -27.40
CA SER A 55 -29.50 -22.51 -28.33
C SER A 55 -28.80 -23.16 -29.53
N LYS A 56 -27.65 -22.60 -29.94
CA LYS A 56 -26.79 -23.14 -31.02
C LYS A 56 -25.83 -24.23 -30.54
N GLY A 57 -25.78 -24.52 -29.23
CA GLY A 57 -24.85 -25.45 -28.63
C GLY A 57 -23.39 -25.01 -28.73
N ILE A 58 -23.14 -23.70 -28.88
CA ILE A 58 -21.80 -23.10 -28.86
C ILE A 58 -21.34 -22.91 -27.41
N LEU A 59 -22.26 -22.52 -26.54
CA LEU A 59 -22.07 -22.53 -25.09
C LEU A 59 -22.89 -23.66 -24.47
N ASP A 60 -22.40 -24.24 -23.37
CA ASP A 60 -23.17 -25.18 -22.56
C ASP A 60 -24.20 -24.47 -21.66
N ARG A 61 -24.92 -25.25 -20.84
CA ARG A 61 -25.91 -24.70 -19.89
C ARG A 61 -25.28 -23.78 -18.84
N ASP A 62 -24.04 -24.05 -18.49
CA ASP A 62 -23.23 -23.31 -17.51
C ASP A 62 -22.41 -22.18 -18.16
N ARG A 63 -22.67 -21.88 -19.45
CA ARG A 63 -22.04 -20.84 -20.26
C ARG A 63 -20.56 -21.09 -20.57
N ASN A 64 -20.07 -22.31 -20.38
CA ASN A 64 -18.73 -22.65 -20.83
C ASN A 64 -18.72 -22.85 -22.36
N PRO A 65 -17.66 -22.39 -23.04
CA PRO A 65 -17.43 -22.70 -24.45
C PRO A 65 -17.35 -24.21 -24.69
N THR A 66 -18.05 -24.70 -25.72
CA THR A 66 -17.94 -26.08 -26.21
C THR A 66 -16.95 -26.16 -27.38
N ASP A 67 -16.65 -27.35 -27.89
CA ASP A 67 -15.77 -27.50 -29.06
C ASP A 67 -16.25 -26.68 -30.28
N LYS A 68 -17.57 -26.57 -30.46
CA LYS A 68 -18.18 -25.74 -31.52
C LYS A 68 -17.85 -24.25 -31.40
N ALA A 69 -17.58 -23.75 -30.18
CA ALA A 69 -17.13 -22.38 -29.99
C ALA A 69 -15.81 -22.11 -30.72
N TYR A 70 -14.89 -23.07 -30.67
CA TYR A 70 -13.56 -22.94 -31.27
C TYR A 70 -13.60 -23.12 -32.79
N GLU A 71 -14.56 -23.89 -33.31
CA GLU A 71 -14.76 -24.09 -34.76
C GLU A 71 -15.36 -22.86 -35.46
N VAL A 72 -16.15 -22.05 -34.76
CA VAL A 72 -16.85 -20.87 -35.33
C VAL A 72 -15.97 -19.63 -35.34
N LEU A 73 -14.88 -19.62 -34.57
CA LEU A 73 -13.95 -18.49 -34.53
C LEU A 73 -13.04 -18.46 -35.76
N SER A 74 -12.88 -17.28 -36.36
CA SER A 74 -11.85 -17.09 -37.37
C SER A 74 -10.45 -17.09 -36.74
N THR A 75 -9.45 -17.44 -37.54
CA THR A 75 -8.04 -17.36 -37.16
C THR A 75 -7.66 -15.95 -36.69
N GLU A 76 -8.23 -14.92 -37.31
CA GLU A 76 -8.05 -13.52 -36.96
C GLU A 76 -8.62 -13.21 -35.58
N ALA A 77 -9.85 -13.66 -35.29
CA ALA A 77 -10.46 -13.48 -33.97
C ALA A 77 -9.67 -14.18 -32.86
N LEU A 78 -9.15 -15.38 -33.13
CA LEU A 78 -8.27 -16.10 -32.20
C LEU A 78 -6.97 -15.32 -31.93
N LYS A 79 -6.34 -14.74 -32.96
CA LYS A 79 -5.13 -13.92 -32.82
C LYS A 79 -5.36 -12.67 -31.97
N GLU A 80 -6.48 -11.99 -32.16
CA GLU A 80 -6.84 -10.81 -31.36
C GLU A 80 -7.08 -11.17 -29.89
N MET A 81 -7.84 -12.23 -29.62
CA MET A 81 -8.06 -12.70 -28.25
C MET A 81 -6.77 -13.11 -27.56
N LEU A 82 -5.86 -13.78 -28.28
CA LEU A 82 -4.56 -14.17 -27.74
C LEU A 82 -3.68 -12.96 -27.40
N LYS A 83 -3.76 -11.89 -28.19
CA LYS A 83 -3.08 -10.62 -27.92
C LYS A 83 -3.64 -9.94 -26.67
N GLU A 84 -4.95 -9.92 -26.51
CA GLU A 84 -5.63 -9.36 -25.33
C GLU A 84 -5.28 -10.15 -24.07
N LEU A 85 -5.41 -11.48 -24.10
CA LEU A 85 -5.04 -12.36 -22.98
C LEU A 85 -3.58 -12.16 -22.55
N ARG A 86 -2.64 -12.04 -23.50
CA ARG A 86 -1.24 -11.72 -23.17
C ARG A 86 -1.09 -10.38 -22.44
N GLY A 87 -1.83 -9.35 -22.89
CA GLY A 87 -1.83 -8.05 -22.24
C GLY A 87 -2.41 -8.08 -20.83
N GLU A 88 -3.49 -8.84 -20.62
CA GLU A 88 -4.09 -9.04 -19.30
C GLU A 88 -3.17 -9.82 -18.35
N THR A 89 -2.54 -10.90 -18.84
CA THR A 89 -1.57 -11.68 -18.05
C THR A 89 -0.42 -10.80 -17.58
N MET A 90 0.14 -9.96 -18.46
CA MET A 90 1.20 -9.02 -18.07
C MET A 90 0.74 -8.03 -16.99
N LYS A 91 -0.48 -7.49 -17.09
CA LYS A 91 -1.05 -6.60 -16.07
C LYS A 91 -1.26 -7.32 -14.72
N LEU A 92 -1.77 -8.54 -14.76
CA LEU A 92 -1.99 -9.35 -13.56
C LEU A 92 -0.67 -9.74 -12.89
N GLU A 93 0.35 -10.09 -13.66
CA GLU A 93 1.70 -10.37 -13.14
C GLU A 93 2.32 -9.14 -12.50
N ALA A 94 2.17 -7.95 -13.11
CA ALA A 94 2.63 -6.70 -12.52
C ALA A 94 1.92 -6.38 -11.19
N LYS A 95 0.58 -6.50 -11.14
CA LYS A 95 -0.19 -6.32 -9.90
C LYS A 95 0.19 -7.35 -8.83
N ARG A 96 0.42 -8.61 -9.23
CA ARG A 96 0.87 -9.67 -8.31
C ARG A 96 2.24 -9.34 -7.72
N ALA A 97 3.17 -8.86 -8.53
CA ALA A 97 4.49 -8.44 -8.06
C ALA A 97 4.40 -7.26 -7.08
N GLU A 98 3.57 -6.26 -7.39
CA GLU A 98 3.31 -5.11 -6.53
C GLU A 98 2.70 -5.53 -5.18
N LEU A 99 1.65 -6.35 -5.20
CA LEU A 99 1.00 -6.86 -3.99
C LEU A 99 1.95 -7.71 -3.15
N LYS A 100 2.78 -8.53 -3.80
CA LYS A 100 3.80 -9.32 -3.11
C LYS A 100 4.80 -8.42 -2.37
N ALA A 101 5.29 -7.37 -3.02
CA ALA A 101 6.19 -6.40 -2.38
C ALA A 101 5.54 -5.66 -1.20
N LYS A 102 4.24 -5.34 -1.31
CA LYS A 102 3.46 -4.76 -0.21
C LYS A 102 3.33 -5.74 0.96
N CYS A 103 2.99 -7.00 0.71
CA CYS A 103 2.92 -8.03 1.76
C CYS A 103 4.28 -8.23 2.45
N GLU A 104 5.38 -8.33 1.70
CA GLU A 104 6.73 -8.44 2.28
C GLU A 104 7.09 -7.22 3.16
N THR A 105 6.58 -6.04 2.82
CA THR A 105 6.76 -4.82 3.63
C THR A 105 5.93 -4.89 4.92
N LEU A 106 4.68 -5.34 4.83
CA LEU A 106 3.79 -5.50 5.98
C LEU A 106 4.29 -6.59 6.94
N GLU A 107 4.76 -7.73 6.44
CA GLU A 107 5.38 -8.78 7.27
C GLU A 107 6.66 -8.30 7.97
N LYS A 108 7.45 -7.43 7.31
CA LYS A 108 8.59 -6.77 7.98
C LYS A 108 8.11 -5.84 9.07
N LEU A 109 7.02 -5.10 8.86
CA LEU A 109 6.42 -4.22 9.87
C LEU A 109 5.82 -5.01 11.04
N GLU A 110 5.23 -6.18 10.80
CA GLU A 110 4.68 -7.08 11.84
C GLU A 110 5.78 -7.63 12.77
N LYS A 111 7.02 -7.80 12.28
CA LYS A 111 8.18 -8.15 13.13
C LYS A 111 8.55 -7.04 14.12
N TYR A 112 8.17 -5.80 13.85
CA TYR A 112 8.20 -4.73 14.84
C TYR A 112 6.87 -4.78 15.58
N LYS A 113 6.88 -5.28 16.83
CA LYS A 113 5.69 -5.21 17.70
C LYS A 113 5.11 -3.81 17.61
N LEU A 114 3.85 -3.70 17.18
CA LEU A 114 3.17 -2.43 17.10
C LEU A 114 3.29 -1.74 18.46
N ILE A 115 3.54 -0.43 18.47
CA ILE A 115 3.67 0.37 19.70
C ILE A 115 2.47 0.10 20.64
N SER A 116 1.29 -0.13 20.05
CA SER A 116 0.06 -0.55 20.73
C SER A 116 0.19 -1.85 21.53
N GLU A 117 0.86 -2.89 21.00
CA GLU A 117 1.07 -4.15 21.71
C GLU A 117 2.02 -4.01 22.89
N ILE A 118 3.03 -3.13 22.76
CA ILE A 118 3.94 -2.82 23.86
C ILE A 118 3.19 -1.99 24.90
N ALA A 119 2.47 -0.94 24.49
CA ALA A 119 1.66 -0.09 25.36
C ALA A 119 0.65 -0.91 26.15
N ASN A 120 -0.08 -1.82 25.51
CA ASN A 120 -1.07 -2.69 26.14
C ASN A 120 -0.50 -3.54 27.29
N LYS A 121 0.79 -3.90 27.25
CA LYS A 121 1.44 -4.65 28.33
C LYS A 121 1.80 -3.80 29.54
N PHE A 122 1.91 -2.49 29.35
CA PHE A 122 2.31 -1.54 30.37
C PHE A 122 1.21 -0.54 30.74
N THR A 123 0.00 -0.70 30.19
CA THR A 123 -1.16 0.14 30.52
C THR A 123 -1.50 0.12 32.01
N SER A 124 -1.28 -1.01 32.70
CA SER A 124 -1.44 -1.12 34.16
C SER A 124 -0.48 -0.23 34.95
N LEU A 125 0.61 0.23 34.34
CA LEU A 125 1.57 1.17 34.90
C LEU A 125 1.33 2.61 34.43
N GLY A 126 0.24 2.88 33.70
CA GLY A 126 -0.05 4.19 33.11
C GLY A 126 0.77 4.52 31.87
N ILE A 127 1.45 3.53 31.27
CA ILE A 127 2.22 3.71 30.03
C ILE A 127 1.29 3.45 28.85
N ASP A 128 1.06 4.47 28.04
CA ASP A 128 0.25 4.41 26.82
C ASP A 128 1.11 4.58 25.54
N GLU A 129 0.45 4.55 24.38
CA GLU A 129 1.12 4.70 23.09
C GLU A 129 1.82 6.06 22.94
N ASN A 130 1.26 7.12 23.50
CA ASN A 130 1.84 8.46 23.47
C ASN A 130 3.15 8.48 24.29
N TRP A 131 3.16 7.85 25.45
CA TRP A 131 4.35 7.72 26.30
C TRP A 131 5.49 6.98 25.60
N ILE A 132 5.17 5.87 24.91
CA ILE A 132 6.16 5.12 24.12
C ILE A 132 6.62 5.95 22.91
N ALA A 133 5.72 6.66 22.24
CA ALA A 133 6.07 7.54 21.12
C ALA A 133 7.03 8.65 21.56
N VAL A 134 6.77 9.31 22.69
CA VAL A 134 7.66 10.32 23.29
C VAL A 134 9.05 9.74 23.58
N LEU A 135 9.13 8.55 24.18
CA LEU A 135 10.40 7.86 24.45
C LEU A 135 11.19 7.56 23.18
N VAL A 136 10.52 7.04 22.17
CA VAL A 136 11.15 6.71 20.88
C VAL A 136 11.64 7.99 20.21
N SER A 137 10.81 9.03 20.14
CA SER A 137 11.14 10.30 19.49
C SER A 137 12.31 11.02 20.16
N THR A 138 12.31 11.11 21.49
CA THR A 138 13.41 11.74 22.23
C THR A 138 14.74 11.00 22.03
N ASN A 139 14.70 9.66 21.99
CA ASN A 139 15.88 8.85 21.67
C ASN A 139 16.35 9.03 20.21
N LEU A 140 15.42 9.04 19.24
CA LEU A 140 15.76 9.25 17.83
C LEU A 140 16.39 10.62 17.58
N ILE A 141 15.87 11.68 18.22
CA ILE A 141 16.45 13.02 18.16
C ILE A 141 17.89 13.01 18.69
N GLU A 142 18.14 12.35 19.83
CA GLU A 142 19.49 12.23 20.37
C GLU A 142 20.45 11.53 19.39
N GLN A 143 20.01 10.43 18.76
CA GLN A 143 20.82 9.72 17.77
C GLN A 143 21.06 10.56 16.51
N ALA A 144 20.05 11.28 16.03
CA ALA A 144 20.18 12.19 14.89
C ALA A 144 21.18 13.31 15.17
N MET A 145 21.15 13.89 16.37
CA MET A 145 22.12 14.91 16.81
C MET A 145 23.54 14.36 16.85
N LYS A 146 23.73 13.14 17.41
CA LYS A 146 25.04 12.47 17.43
C LYS A 146 25.55 12.18 16.03
N LYS A 147 24.69 11.66 15.15
CA LYS A 147 25.03 11.37 13.77
C LYS A 147 25.43 12.64 13.01
N LYS A 148 24.68 13.73 13.18
CA LYS A 148 25.02 15.01 12.57
C LYS A 148 26.38 15.53 13.06
N LEU A 149 26.68 15.36 14.36
CA LEU A 149 27.99 15.71 14.91
C LEU A 149 29.12 14.86 14.32
N GLU A 150 28.90 13.56 14.09
CA GLU A 150 29.85 12.71 13.37
C GLU A 150 30.05 13.18 11.93
N ASP A 151 28.98 13.50 11.21
CA ASP A 151 29.04 13.99 9.82
C ASP A 151 29.76 15.32 9.72
N LEU A 152 29.63 16.16 10.75
CA LEU A 152 30.39 17.39 10.88
C LEU A 152 31.85 17.13 11.25
N GLY A 153 32.27 15.92 11.63
CA GLY A 153 33.64 15.60 12.06
C GLY A 153 33.95 15.99 13.51
N SER A 154 32.92 16.08 14.36
CA SER A 154 33.02 16.43 15.78
C SER A 154 32.23 15.43 16.64
N PRO A 155 32.62 14.14 16.67
CA PRO A 155 31.87 13.10 17.36
C PRO A 155 31.70 13.41 18.85
N PHE A 156 30.49 13.25 19.36
CA PHE A 156 30.14 13.55 20.74
C PHE A 156 30.59 12.43 21.69
N LYS A 157 31.31 12.77 22.77
CA LYS A 157 31.77 11.83 23.80
C LYS A 157 31.14 12.06 25.19
N GLY A 158 30.29 13.08 25.33
CA GLY A 158 29.64 13.39 26.60
C GLY A 158 28.53 12.41 26.94
N ARG A 159 27.98 12.53 28.15
CA ARG A 159 26.84 11.71 28.62
C ARG A 159 25.56 12.51 28.77
N LYS A 160 25.64 13.85 28.86
CA LYS A 160 24.47 14.69 29.14
C LYS A 160 23.89 15.24 27.84
N PHE A 161 22.56 15.23 27.74
CA PHE A 161 21.85 15.78 26.59
C PHE A 161 22.12 17.29 26.40
N GLY A 162 22.19 18.06 27.49
CA GLY A 162 22.52 19.50 27.41
C GLY A 162 23.91 19.77 26.81
N GLU A 163 24.88 18.88 27.07
CA GLU A 163 26.21 18.95 26.44
C GLU A 163 26.12 18.64 24.95
N LEU A 164 25.34 17.62 24.56
CA LEU A 164 25.11 17.25 23.15
C LEU A 164 24.52 18.41 22.35
N VAL A 165 23.47 19.05 22.88
CA VAL A 165 22.82 20.22 22.29
C VAL A 165 23.82 21.36 22.11
N LYS A 166 24.61 21.66 23.14
CA LYS A 166 25.61 22.72 23.09
C LYS A 166 26.68 22.42 22.02
N THR A 167 27.24 21.21 22.03
CA THR A 167 28.26 20.80 21.07
C THR A 167 27.75 20.83 19.63
N LEU A 168 26.52 20.36 19.38
CA LEU A 168 25.90 20.45 18.06
C LEU A 168 25.66 21.91 17.64
N GLY A 169 25.19 22.76 18.56
CA GLY A 169 25.01 24.18 18.30
C GLY A 169 26.30 24.90 17.92
N ASP A 170 27.39 24.61 18.64
CA ASP A 170 28.71 25.15 18.35
C ASP A 170 29.26 24.64 17.01
N ALA A 171 29.12 23.34 16.73
CA ALA A 171 29.57 22.73 15.48
C ALA A 171 28.81 23.26 14.26
N LEU A 172 27.48 23.40 14.34
CA LEU A 172 26.65 23.97 13.27
C LEU A 172 27.02 25.43 12.99
N LYS A 173 27.25 26.22 14.03
CA LYS A 173 27.65 27.62 13.87
C LYS A 173 29.02 27.74 13.22
N GLN A 174 29.98 26.89 13.61
CA GLN A 174 31.35 26.94 13.07
C GLN A 174 31.46 26.40 11.65
N LYS A 175 30.71 25.35 11.31
CA LYS A 175 30.90 24.61 10.04
C LYS A 175 29.86 24.93 8.97
N GLU A 176 28.66 25.36 9.35
CA GLU A 176 27.56 25.62 8.42
C GLU A 176 26.95 27.03 8.56
N ASP A 177 27.42 27.86 9.50
CA ASP A 177 26.83 29.16 9.87
C ASP A 177 25.32 29.09 10.21
N ARG A 178 24.89 27.97 10.82
CA ARG A 178 23.49 27.72 11.21
C ARG A 178 23.29 27.74 12.73
N LYS A 179 22.11 28.15 13.17
CA LYS A 179 21.71 28.14 14.60
C LYS A 179 20.81 26.93 14.91
N LEU A 180 21.17 26.13 15.91
CA LEU A 180 20.40 24.95 16.33
C LEU A 180 18.96 25.27 16.78
N LYS A 181 18.71 26.47 17.31
CA LYS A 181 17.37 26.93 17.74
C LYS A 181 16.31 26.94 16.62
N SER A 182 16.71 26.84 15.35
CA SER A 182 15.78 26.76 14.23
C SER A 182 15.19 25.37 13.99
N LEU A 183 15.70 24.33 14.66
CA LEU A 183 15.35 22.94 14.38
C LEU A 183 14.54 22.30 15.51
N ILE A 184 14.93 22.51 16.77
CA ILE A 184 14.24 21.97 17.95
C ILE A 184 14.44 22.98 19.09
N ARG A 185 13.41 23.31 19.87
CA ARG A 185 13.54 24.09 21.11
C ARG A 185 14.12 23.17 22.20
N PRO A 186 15.41 23.29 22.56
CA PRO A 186 16.07 22.26 23.37
C PRO A 186 15.57 22.21 24.82
N ASN A 187 15.03 23.32 25.33
CA ASN A 187 14.44 23.38 26.66
C ASN A 187 13.18 22.51 26.73
N GLU A 188 12.32 22.54 25.71
CA GLU A 188 11.10 21.73 25.66
C GLU A 188 11.43 20.23 25.65
N LEU A 189 12.47 19.80 24.91
CA LEU A 189 12.89 18.40 24.88
C LEU A 189 13.58 17.95 26.18
N TYR A 190 14.35 18.84 26.81
CA TYR A 190 15.00 18.58 28.10
C TYR A 190 13.97 18.47 29.22
N ASP A 191 12.99 19.38 29.25
CA ASP A 191 11.92 19.40 30.25
C ASP A 191 11.04 18.16 30.09
N VAL A 192 10.65 17.80 28.86
CA VAL A 192 9.92 16.55 28.58
C VAL A 192 10.73 15.34 29.03
N ARG A 193 12.04 15.26 28.71
CA ARG A 193 12.89 14.12 29.11
C ARG A 193 13.11 14.07 30.62
N SER A 194 13.30 15.20 31.27
CA SER A 194 13.48 15.31 32.72
C SER A 194 12.20 14.90 33.45
N ASN A 195 11.05 15.39 33.00
CA ASN A 195 9.74 14.98 33.49
C ASN A 195 9.52 13.50 33.27
N PHE A 196 9.87 12.97 32.11
CA PHE A 196 9.75 11.54 31.81
C PHE A 196 10.62 10.66 32.73
N VAL A 197 11.89 11.03 32.95
CA VAL A 197 12.84 10.27 33.76
C VAL A 197 12.54 10.37 35.26
N HIS A 198 12.00 11.50 35.74
CA HIS A 198 11.84 11.77 37.18
C HIS A 198 10.39 11.83 37.67
N ALA A 199 9.43 12.10 36.80
CA ALA A 199 8.02 12.29 37.10
C ALA A 199 7.07 11.53 36.14
N GLY A 200 7.58 10.71 35.22
CA GLY A 200 6.79 10.10 34.15
C GLY A 200 5.68 9.14 34.60
N TYR A 201 5.66 8.74 35.87
CA TYR A 201 4.57 7.99 36.50
C TYR A 201 3.39 8.87 36.95
N LYS A 202 3.51 10.19 36.86
CA LYS A 202 2.49 11.18 37.25
C LYS A 202 1.86 11.92 36.07
N GLU A 203 2.44 11.81 34.87
CA GLU A 203 2.00 12.57 33.70
C GLU A 203 1.35 11.65 32.66
N ASN A 204 0.12 11.98 32.25
CA ASN A 204 -0.52 11.43 31.06
C ASN A 204 -0.33 12.43 29.92
N PHE A 205 0.35 12.04 28.85
CA PHE A 205 0.55 12.91 27.70
C PHE A 205 -0.68 12.88 26.79
N SER A 206 -1.22 14.05 26.47
CA SER A 206 -2.23 14.18 25.43
C SER A 206 -1.64 13.92 24.04
N HIS A 207 -2.50 13.58 23.09
CA HIS A 207 -2.10 13.36 21.70
C HIS A 207 -1.41 14.60 21.10
N ASP A 208 -1.88 15.79 21.45
CA ASP A 208 -1.34 17.06 20.96
C ASP A 208 0.07 17.34 21.52
N GLU A 209 0.31 17.00 22.79
CA GLU A 209 1.64 17.10 23.42
C GLU A 209 2.63 16.09 22.80
N ALA A 210 2.16 14.88 22.48
CA ALA A 210 2.97 13.90 21.78
C ALA A 210 3.31 14.38 20.35
N GLN A 211 2.36 14.96 19.62
CA GLN A 211 2.58 15.51 18.28
C GLN A 211 3.54 16.71 18.26
N ALA A 212 3.52 17.57 19.28
CA ALA A 212 4.42 18.73 19.37
C ALA A 212 5.91 18.32 19.41
N ILE A 213 6.22 17.08 19.81
CA ILE A 213 7.58 16.52 19.80
C ILE A 213 7.99 16.07 18.38
N PHE A 214 7.03 15.79 17.50
CA PHE A 214 7.24 15.31 16.12
C PHE A 214 7.39 16.43 15.08
N VAL A 215 7.59 17.70 15.48
CA VAL A 215 7.76 18.80 14.50
C VAL A 215 9.09 18.64 13.75
N PHE A 216 9.03 17.96 12.61
CA PHE A 216 9.99 17.99 11.50
C PHE A 216 9.25 18.43 10.23
#